data_AF-A0A8S3A4F1-F1
#
_entry.id   AF-A0A8S3A4F1-F1
#
_cell.length_a   1.000
_cell.length_b   1.000
_cell.length_c   1.000
_cell.angle_alpha   90.00
_cell.angle_beta   90.00
_cell.angle_gamma   90.00
#
_symmetry.space_group_name_H-M   'P 1'
#
loop_
_entity.id
_entity.type
_entity.pdbx_description
1 polymer ?
#
loop_
_entity_poly.entity_id
_entity_poly.type
_entity_poly.pdbx_seq_one_letter_code
_entity_poly.pdbx_strand_id
1 'polypeptide(L)' 'MKSVLKSPFPFTTVEVVNNDCLLVYEKLAVAKSRPVLLNMANATTPGGGYRQGAGAQEENLFRRSNYYLS' A
#
# COMPACT_ATOMS: atom_id res chain seq x y z
N MET A 1 2.94 25.22 -25.26
CA MET A 1 4.20 24.78 -24.63
C MET A 1 3.84 24.01 -23.36
N LYS A 2 4.08 22.69 -23.29
CA LYS A 2 3.83 21.90 -22.07
C LYS A 2 5.07 22.02 -21.17
N SER A 3 4.91 22.49 -19.94
CA SER A 3 5.99 22.57 -18.96
C SER A 3 6.46 21.14 -18.63
N VAL A 4 7.72 20.84 -18.85
CA VAL A 4 8.31 19.56 -18.44
C VAL A 4 8.43 19.58 -16.91
N LEU A 5 7.69 18.72 -16.23
CA LEU A 5 7.74 18.60 -14.78
C LEU A 5 9.15 18.17 -14.37
N LYS A 6 9.86 19.02 -13.61
CA LYS A 6 11.15 18.66 -13.00
C LYS A 6 10.89 17.67 -11.87
N SER A 7 11.44 16.46 -11.98
CA SER A 7 11.40 15.46 -10.91
C SER A 7 12.18 16.00 -9.69
N PRO A 8 11.64 15.89 -8.47
CA PRO A 8 12.36 16.28 -7.25
C PRO A 8 13.55 15.34 -6.93
N PHE A 9 13.63 14.17 -7.57
CA PHE A 9 14.69 13.19 -7.36
C PHE A 9 15.41 12.81 -8.67
N PRO A 10 16.73 12.55 -8.62
CA PRO A 10 17.54 12.25 -9.80
C PRO A 10 17.30 10.86 -10.40
N PHE A 11 16.83 9.91 -9.60
CA PHE A 11 16.54 8.53 -10.01
C PHE A 11 15.42 7.92 -9.16
N THR A 12 14.80 6.85 -9.68
CA THR A 12 13.79 6.05 -8.99
C THR A 12 14.31 4.63 -8.84
N THR A 13 14.37 4.13 -7.61
CA THR A 13 14.69 2.74 -7.32
C THR A 13 13.41 1.90 -7.36
N VAL A 14 13.43 0.78 -8.07
CA VAL A 14 12.29 -0.15 -8.19
C VAL A 14 12.76 -1.54 -7.79
N GLU A 15 12.04 -2.18 -6.87
CA GLU A 15 12.33 -3.51 -6.37
C GLU A 15 11.07 -4.38 -6.38
N VAL A 16 11.22 -5.66 -6.73
CA VAL A 16 10.15 -6.67 -6.66
C VAL A 16 10.50 -7.63 -5.54
N VAL A 17 9.62 -7.74 -4.54
CA VAL A 17 9.85 -8.54 -3.35
C VAL A 17 8.67 -9.48 -3.15
N ASN A 18 8.95 -10.76 -2.92
CA ASN A 18 7.93 -11.75 -2.53
C ASN A 18 7.69 -11.66 -1.02
N ASN A 19 6.93 -10.65 -0.57
CA ASN A 19 6.65 -10.41 0.84
C ASN A 19 5.29 -9.70 1.03
N ASP A 20 4.75 -9.73 2.24
CA ASP A 20 3.50 -9.06 2.60
C ASP A 20 3.66 -7.54 2.56
N CYS A 21 2.67 -6.84 1.99
CA CYS A 21 2.67 -5.39 1.81
C CYS A 21 2.84 -4.62 3.12
N LEU A 22 2.23 -5.07 4.22
CA LEU A 22 2.34 -4.40 5.52
C LEU A 22 3.73 -4.59 6.14
N LEU A 23 4.35 -5.76 5.94
CA LEU A 23 5.72 -5.99 6.42
C LEU A 23 6.73 -5.13 5.65
N VAL A 24 6.54 -4.95 4.35
CA VAL A 24 7.37 -4.02 3.56
C VAL A 24 7.12 -2.57 3.99
N TYR A 25 5.87 -2.19 4.20
CA TYR A 25 5.50 -0.85 4.70
C TYR A 25 6.15 -0.55 6.05
N GLU A 26 6.08 -1.47 7.01
CA GLU A 26 6.68 -1.32 8.33
C GLU A 26 8.20 -1.11 8.24
N LYS A 27 8.90 -1.93 7.44
CA LYS A 27 10.34 -1.77 7.20
C LYS A 27 10.69 -0.38 6.65
N LEU A 28 9.90 0.11 5.70
CA LEU A 28 10.10 1.45 5.11
C LEU A 28 9.75 2.58 6.11
N ALA A 29 8.72 2.39 6.94
CA ALA A 29 8.32 3.36 7.95
C ALA A 29 9.36 3.49 9.07
N VAL A 30 9.96 2.38 9.50
CA VAL A 30 11.06 2.37 10.49
C VAL A 30 12.28 3.13 9.96
N ALA A 31 12.54 3.09 8.65
CA ALA A 31 13.57 3.88 7.99
C ALA A 31 13.26 5.40 7.91
N LYS A 32 12.29 5.90 8.69
CA LYS A 32 11.78 7.29 8.73
C LYS A 32 11.18 7.81 7.43
N SER A 33 10.83 6.92 6.51
CA SER A 33 10.01 7.32 5.37
C SER A 33 8.55 7.43 5.82
N ARG A 34 7.75 8.29 5.18
CA ARG A 34 6.27 8.26 5.27
C ARG A 34 5.75 7.52 4.02
N PRO A 35 5.91 6.19 3.93
CA PRO A 35 5.52 5.45 2.74
C PRO A 35 4.01 5.55 2.53
N VAL A 36 3.58 5.43 1.27
CA VAL A 36 2.18 5.26 0.91
C VAL A 36 2.00 3.83 0.41
N LEU A 37 0.88 3.21 0.80
CA LEU A 37 0.54 1.86 0.36
C LEU A 37 -0.70 1.92 -0.53
N LEU A 38 -0.62 1.30 -1.70
CA LEU A 38 -1.78 1.09 -2.55
C LEU A 38 -2.65 -0.02 -1.95
N ASN A 39 -3.92 0.29 -1.68
CA ASN A 39 -4.93 -0.74 -1.37
C ASN A 39 -5.44 -1.33 -2.69
N MET A 40 -5.38 -2.66 -2.85
CA MET A 40 -6.00 -3.37 -3.97
C MET A 40 -7.49 -3.58 -3.69
N ALA A 41 -8.21 -2.47 -3.56
CA ALA A 41 -9.58 -2.44 -3.09
C ALA A 41 -10.53 -3.22 -4.02
N ASN A 42 -11.45 -3.97 -3.43
CA ASN A 42 -12.57 -4.53 -4.14
C ASN A 42 -13.48 -3.40 -4.67
N ALA A 43 -13.86 -3.49 -5.94
CA ALA A 43 -14.63 -2.45 -6.62
C ALA A 43 -16.07 -2.27 -6.10
N THR A 44 -16.61 -3.25 -5.37
CA THR A 44 -18.02 -3.31 -4.97
C THR A 44 -18.24 -3.37 -3.46
N THR A 45 -17.29 -3.91 -2.69
CA THR A 45 -17.47 -4.17 -1.25
C THR A 45 -16.24 -3.68 -0.49
N PRO A 46 -16.34 -2.59 0.31
CA PRO A 46 -15.22 -2.11 1.10
C PRO A 46 -14.71 -3.18 2.07
N GLY A 47 -13.41 -3.49 1.99
CA GLY A 47 -12.80 -4.55 2.80
C GLY A 47 -13.08 -5.96 2.30
N GLY A 48 -13.72 -6.11 1.13
CA GLY A 48 -13.98 -7.38 0.47
C GLY A 48 -14.62 -8.41 1.41
N GLY A 49 -13.99 -9.58 1.50
CA GLY A 49 -14.40 -10.70 2.34
C GLY A 49 -13.70 -10.75 3.69
N TYR A 50 -13.22 -9.65 4.27
CA TYR A 50 -12.35 -9.70 5.46
C TYR A 50 -12.97 -10.43 6.66
N ARG A 51 -14.30 -10.36 6.79
CA ARG A 51 -15.09 -11.08 7.82
C ARG A 51 -15.29 -12.57 7.52
N GLN A 52 -15.08 -12.98 6.27
CA GLN A 52 -15.26 -14.33 5.76
C GLN A 52 -13.94 -15.11 5.67
N GLY A 53 -12.81 -14.48 6.04
CA GLY A 53 -11.49 -15.13 6.06
C GLY A 53 -10.76 -15.14 4.72
N ALA A 54 -11.15 -14.29 3.76
CA ALA A 54 -10.42 -14.18 2.50
C ALA A 54 -8.97 -13.69 2.73
N GLY A 55 -8.04 -14.29 1.97
CA GLY A 55 -6.60 -14.11 2.09
C GLY A 55 -6.00 -13.15 1.05
N ALA A 56 -6.70 -12.07 0.69
CA ALA A 56 -6.18 -11.06 -0.23
C ALA A 56 -5.57 -9.86 0.54
N GLN A 57 -4.95 -8.96 -0.24
CA GLN A 57 -4.18 -7.83 0.28
C GLN A 57 -5.08 -6.82 1.02
N GLU A 58 -6.26 -6.53 0.47
CA GLU A 58 -7.23 -5.63 1.08
C GLU A 58 -7.68 -6.18 2.45
N GLU A 59 -8.01 -7.46 2.56
CA GLU A 59 -8.46 -8.01 3.84
C GLU A 59 -7.36 -8.00 4.91
N ASN A 60 -6.10 -8.21 4.51
CA ASN A 60 -4.97 -8.07 5.43
C ASN A 60 -4.79 -6.63 5.90
N LEU A 61 -5.03 -5.64 5.04
CA LEU A 61 -5.05 -4.23 5.43
C LEU A 61 -6.17 -3.93 6.43
N PHE A 62 -7.40 -4.36 6.14
CA PHE A 62 -8.55 -4.12 7.01
C PHE A 62 -8.43 -4.81 8.38
N ARG A 63 -7.77 -5.98 8.46
CA ARG A 63 -7.57 -6.72 9.73
C ARG A 63 -6.45 -6.16 10.59
N ARG A 64 -5.42 -5.54 10.00
CA ARG A 64 -4.17 -5.19 10.68
C ARG A 64 -3.90 -3.69 10.75
N SER A 65 -4.86 -2.87 10.32
CA SER A 65 -4.76 -1.41 10.37
C SER A 65 -6.09 -0.77 10.74
N ASN A 66 -6.09 0.55 10.93
CA ASN A 66 -7.29 1.35 11.11
C ASN A 66 -7.94 1.76 9.78
N TYR A 67 -7.53 1.19 8.64
CA TYR A 67 -8.06 1.55 7.32
C TYR A 67 -9.57 1.31 7.19
N TYR A 68 -10.13 0.39 7.99
CA TYR A 68 -11.58 0.18 8.07
C TYR A 68 -12.39 1.38 8.62
N LEU A 69 -11.73 2.38 9.21
CA LEU A 69 -12.35 3.59 9.74
C LEU A 69 -12.44 4.73 8.71
N SER A 70 -11.82 4.59 7.54
CA SER A 70 -11.93 5.53 6.42
C SER A 70 -13.08 5.14 5.50
#